data_AF-A0A101AIL3-F1
#
_entry.id   AF-A0A101AIL3-F1
#
_cell.length_a   1.000
_cell.length_b   1.000
_cell.length_c   1.000
_cell.angle_alpha   90.00
_cell.angle_beta   90.00
_cell.angle_gamma   90.00
#
_symmetry.space_group_name_H-M   'P 1'
#
loop_
_entity.id
_entity.type
_entity.pdbx_description
1 polymer ?
#
loop_
_entity_poly.entity_id
_entity_poly.type
_entity_poly.pdbx_seq_one_letter_code
_entity_poly.pdbx_strand_id
1 'polypeptide(L)'
;MNARLAAARIVAAAGVGMILFALVGCSDSDKPQTPPASSAAPAPAVPPPATEAPRRELASDPVRIADDLVVDERALRDPSSTEAVKNAAAQRQQAAYRAIARHPEWDPTVRPRIAPEFLKIYDHNVHARRELGVMSRPHDTLPAWRIVPPTPVDELMTYYRQAESEFGVPWHYLAAINLVETAFGRVAGVSTAGAQGPMQFMPSTFAAYGAGGDIHSPRDSIMAAGRYLSANGFARDRDYALYRYNNSNNYVRAIHDYAAVMAADPAGFDTYHRWEVYYLTTAGDVLLPVGYAETTPIPAVNYLASTRESAPDVLISEQSSQILERMLAARNGAGAPERAEAISREFLGTPYGADTLVGSATDPENLVVELSRVDCFTYADYVEALKRAGNRDEFIAALTEVRYKDGVVGFTNRKHFFTDWAAGSSAVANDITATLSPNAVQVHKNLNQKDSGDVYLPGLPVVPRTVTYIPSVQFDNGVVSGLRTGDYIGAYADDGGLDVTHVGIFVDTPNGPMLRNASSLPSDQRVVDTPLFDYLRTVPGAVVLRPVQ
;
A
#
# COMPACT_ATOMS: atom_id res chain seq x y z
N MET A 1 0.20 42.76 -55.64
CA MET A 1 -0.38 44.07 -55.29
C MET A 1 -1.89 43.93 -55.13
N ASN A 2 -2.51 44.81 -54.34
CA ASN A 2 -3.95 44.94 -54.02
C ASN A 2 -4.88 44.72 -55.26
N ALA A 3 -6.14 44.25 -55.20
CA ALA A 3 -7.19 44.57 -54.22
C ALA A 3 -8.50 43.74 -54.38
N ARG A 4 -9.22 43.54 -53.27
CA ARG A 4 -10.70 43.68 -53.06
C ARG A 4 -11.76 43.03 -53.99
N LEU A 5 -12.49 42.08 -53.36
CA LEU A 5 -13.97 42.05 -53.14
C LEU A 5 -15.02 41.75 -54.25
N ALA A 6 -16.03 41.02 -53.78
CA ALA A 6 -17.47 41.04 -54.12
C ALA A 6 -18.02 40.16 -55.27
N ALA A 7 -18.90 39.23 -54.86
CA ALA A 7 -19.64 38.26 -55.66
C ALA A 7 -20.88 38.82 -56.41
N ALA A 8 -21.43 38.04 -57.36
CA ALA A 8 -22.88 37.73 -57.40
C ALA A 8 -23.30 36.61 -58.40
N ARG A 9 -24.28 35.78 -57.96
CA ARG A 9 -25.39 35.13 -58.72
C ARG A 9 -25.17 34.00 -59.76
N ILE A 10 -25.49 32.78 -59.32
CA ILE A 10 -26.65 31.92 -59.72
C ILE A 10 -26.98 31.76 -61.23
N VAL A 11 -26.95 30.50 -61.70
CA VAL A 11 -28.04 29.77 -62.43
C VAL A 11 -27.99 28.27 -62.00
N ALA A 12 -29.08 27.50 -62.12
CA ALA A 12 -29.18 26.10 -61.68
C ALA A 12 -30.02 25.20 -62.62
N ALA A 13 -29.78 23.87 -62.60
CA ALA A 13 -30.68 22.77 -63.07
C ALA A 13 -30.00 21.38 -62.86
N ALA A 14 -30.66 20.20 -62.86
CA ALA A 14 -32.01 19.77 -62.44
C ALA A 14 -32.13 18.22 -62.52
N GLY A 15 -33.08 17.59 -61.79
CA GLY A 15 -33.44 16.14 -61.86
C GLY A 15 -33.60 15.49 -60.46
N VAL A 16 -34.78 15.26 -59.86
CA VAL A 16 -36.02 14.51 -60.23
C VAL A 16 -35.81 12.98 -60.14
N GLY A 17 -36.62 12.16 -59.43
CA GLY A 17 -37.85 12.32 -58.63
C GLY A 17 -38.13 11.01 -57.81
N MET A 18 -39.31 10.63 -57.28
CA MET A 18 -40.63 11.26 -57.12
C MET A 18 -41.54 10.48 -56.10
N ILE A 19 -42.16 11.20 -55.14
CA ILE A 19 -43.60 11.20 -54.74
C ILE A 19 -44.38 9.93 -54.26
N LEU A 20 -45.05 10.05 -53.08
CA LEU A 20 -46.46 9.71 -52.73
C LEU A 20 -46.67 10.00 -51.20
N PHE A 21 -47.42 11.03 -50.73
CA PHE A 21 -48.89 11.22 -50.57
C PHE A 21 -49.62 10.07 -49.82
N ALA A 22 -50.48 10.28 -48.79
CA ALA A 22 -51.03 11.47 -48.09
C ALA A 22 -51.53 11.07 -46.64
N LEU A 23 -52.26 11.78 -45.75
CA LEU A 23 -53.19 12.95 -45.78
C LEU A 23 -53.17 13.80 -44.48
N VAL A 24 -53.39 15.12 -44.65
CA VAL A 24 -54.11 16.17 -43.88
C VAL A 24 -54.71 15.91 -42.47
N GLY A 25 -54.45 16.87 -41.53
CA GLY A 25 -55.26 17.18 -40.33
C GLY A 25 -54.81 18.48 -39.62
N CYS A 26 -55.74 19.31 -39.13
CA CYS A 26 -55.52 20.63 -38.48
C CYS A 26 -55.65 20.53 -36.93
N SER A 27 -55.25 21.46 -36.04
CA SER A 27 -54.55 22.78 -36.09
C SER A 27 -53.87 23.08 -34.72
N ASP A 28 -53.26 24.27 -34.59
CA ASP A 28 -53.00 25.03 -33.36
C ASP A 28 -51.89 24.58 -32.36
N SER A 29 -50.73 25.23 -32.55
CA SER A 29 -50.04 26.10 -31.58
C SER A 29 -49.64 25.61 -30.16
N ASP A 30 -48.35 25.85 -29.92
CA ASP A 30 -47.69 26.27 -28.67
C ASP A 30 -46.93 25.23 -27.80
N LYS A 31 -45.72 25.64 -27.38
CA LYS A 31 -44.71 25.00 -26.50
C LYS A 31 -44.11 23.63 -26.92
N PRO A 32 -42.77 23.57 -27.13
CA PRO A 32 -42.05 22.29 -27.22
C PRO A 32 -42.03 21.54 -25.88
N GLN A 33 -42.44 20.27 -25.89
CA GLN A 33 -42.16 19.32 -24.80
C GLN A 33 -40.92 18.48 -25.14
N THR A 34 -40.14 18.16 -24.11
CA THR A 34 -38.93 17.31 -24.23
C THR A 34 -39.30 15.87 -24.58
N PRO A 35 -38.61 15.21 -25.53
CA PRO A 35 -38.80 13.78 -25.79
C PRO A 35 -38.47 12.92 -24.55
N PRO A 36 -39.17 11.79 -24.33
CA PRO A 36 -38.88 10.89 -23.22
C PRO A 36 -37.52 10.20 -23.42
N ALA A 37 -36.76 10.05 -22.32
CA ALA A 37 -35.49 9.35 -22.35
C ALA A 37 -35.67 7.86 -22.60
N SER A 38 -34.86 7.30 -23.52
CA SER A 38 -34.78 5.85 -23.71
C SER A 38 -34.05 5.22 -22.52
N SER A 39 -34.65 4.21 -21.89
CA SER A 39 -34.04 3.48 -20.79
C SER A 39 -32.98 2.52 -21.31
N ALA A 40 -31.71 2.93 -21.24
CA ALA A 40 -30.59 2.00 -21.39
C ALA A 40 -30.51 1.12 -20.13
N ALA A 41 -30.37 -0.19 -20.30
CA ALA A 41 -30.16 -1.10 -19.18
C ALA A 41 -28.82 -0.77 -18.47
N PRO A 42 -28.74 -0.90 -17.13
CA PRO A 42 -27.50 -0.65 -16.40
C PRO A 42 -26.42 -1.65 -16.85
N ALA A 43 -25.20 -1.15 -17.01
CA ALA A 43 -24.03 -1.99 -17.27
C ALA A 43 -23.79 -2.97 -16.09
N PRO A 44 -23.16 -4.13 -16.32
CA PRO A 44 -22.76 -5.03 -15.24
C PRO A 44 -21.90 -4.28 -14.21
N ALA A 45 -22.17 -4.48 -12.92
CA ALA A 45 -21.37 -3.88 -11.87
C ALA A 45 -19.92 -4.36 -11.97
N VAL A 46 -18.98 -3.42 -11.96
CA VAL A 46 -17.56 -3.73 -11.82
C VAL A 46 -17.36 -4.44 -10.47
N PRO A 47 -16.66 -5.58 -10.40
CA PRO A 47 -16.36 -6.22 -9.12
C PRO A 47 -15.61 -5.24 -8.20
N PRO A 48 -15.83 -5.28 -6.87
CA PRO A 48 -14.99 -4.54 -5.95
C PRO A 48 -13.52 -4.97 -6.16
N PRO A 49 -12.54 -4.04 -6.04
CA PRO A 49 -11.14 -4.40 -6.15
C PRO A 49 -10.80 -5.47 -5.10
N ALA A 50 -10.05 -6.49 -5.52
CA ALA A 50 -9.54 -7.48 -4.59
C ALA A 50 -8.66 -6.78 -3.54
N THR A 51 -8.82 -7.14 -2.27
CA THR A 51 -8.12 -6.49 -1.16
C THR A 51 -6.61 -6.62 -1.35
N GLU A 52 -5.95 -5.52 -1.72
CA GLU A 52 -4.52 -5.52 -1.98
C GLU A 52 -3.76 -5.71 -0.66
N ALA A 53 -2.79 -6.62 -0.64
CA ALA A 53 -2.03 -6.91 0.57
C ALA A 53 -1.24 -5.65 0.98
N PRO A 54 -1.24 -5.25 2.27
CA PRO A 54 -0.67 -3.97 2.70
C PRO A 54 0.79 -3.83 2.26
N ARG A 55 1.03 -2.77 1.49
CA ARG A 55 2.31 -2.49 0.83
C ARG A 55 3.36 -2.08 1.86
N ARG A 56 4.12 -3.06 2.37
CA ARG A 56 5.31 -2.80 3.20
C ARG A 56 6.23 -1.80 2.49
N GLU A 57 6.57 -0.73 3.19
CA GLU A 57 7.55 0.25 2.72
C GLU A 57 8.93 -0.39 2.54
N LEU A 58 9.72 0.18 1.63
CA LEU A 58 11.10 -0.25 1.40
C LEU A 58 11.97 0.15 2.60
N ALA A 59 12.78 -0.78 3.11
CA ALA A 59 13.72 -0.48 4.18
C ALA A 59 14.69 0.66 3.80
N SER A 60 15.09 1.47 4.78
CA SER A 60 16.07 2.57 4.58
C SER A 60 17.53 2.12 4.63
N ASP A 61 17.79 0.92 5.17
CA ASP A 61 19.12 0.31 5.25
C ASP A 61 19.43 -0.53 3.98
N PRO A 62 20.51 -0.23 3.23
CA PRO A 62 20.89 -1.01 2.05
C PRO A 62 21.23 -2.49 2.33
N VAL A 63 21.67 -2.84 3.56
CA VAL A 63 21.85 -4.25 3.94
C VAL A 63 20.50 -4.97 3.93
N ARG A 64 19.50 -4.38 4.57
CA ARG A 64 18.14 -4.92 4.60
C ARG A 64 17.45 -4.90 3.23
N ILE A 65 17.61 -3.85 2.42
CA ILE A 65 17.11 -3.82 1.04
C ILE A 65 17.62 -5.03 0.24
N ALA A 66 18.91 -5.36 0.38
CA ALA A 66 19.51 -6.48 -0.35
C ALA A 66 18.94 -7.85 0.10
N ASP A 67 18.78 -8.04 1.40
CA ASP A 67 18.25 -9.28 1.97
C ASP A 67 16.75 -9.47 1.65
N ASP A 68 15.93 -8.41 1.80
CA ASP A 68 14.51 -8.41 1.44
C ASP A 68 14.31 -8.60 -0.08
N LEU A 69 15.16 -8.01 -0.94
CA LEU A 69 15.13 -8.25 -2.39
C LEU A 69 15.39 -9.72 -2.76
N VAL A 70 16.29 -10.42 -2.05
CA VAL A 70 16.52 -11.87 -2.26
C VAL A 70 15.32 -12.71 -1.82
N VAL A 71 14.54 -12.26 -0.83
CA VAL A 71 13.26 -12.89 -0.47
C VAL A 71 12.21 -12.68 -1.56
N ASP A 72 12.10 -11.47 -2.10
CA ASP A 72 11.13 -11.15 -3.14
C ASP A 72 11.43 -11.85 -4.48
N GLU A 73 12.70 -11.92 -4.90
CA GLU A 73 13.13 -12.71 -6.06
C GLU A 73 12.83 -14.22 -5.89
N ARG A 74 12.78 -14.74 -4.65
CA ARG A 74 12.33 -16.13 -4.40
C ARG A 74 10.81 -16.25 -4.46
N ALA A 75 10.07 -15.35 -3.82
CA ALA A 75 8.61 -15.33 -3.82
C ALA A 75 8.02 -15.23 -5.24
N LEU A 76 8.65 -14.44 -6.12
CA LEU A 76 8.26 -14.29 -7.53
C LEU A 76 8.42 -15.57 -8.37
N ARG A 77 9.32 -16.48 -7.96
CA ARG A 77 9.62 -17.73 -8.69
C ARG A 77 9.06 -18.99 -8.02
N ASP A 78 8.51 -18.86 -6.82
CA ASP A 78 7.84 -19.94 -6.12
C ASP A 78 6.44 -20.19 -6.73
N PRO A 79 6.17 -21.36 -7.34
CA PRO A 79 4.85 -21.66 -7.91
C PRO A 79 3.75 -21.81 -6.84
N SER A 80 4.09 -21.93 -5.56
CA SER A 80 3.14 -21.93 -4.45
C SER A 80 2.79 -20.53 -3.92
N SER A 81 3.54 -19.49 -4.31
CA SER A 81 3.20 -18.11 -3.95
C SER A 81 1.90 -17.67 -4.61
N THR A 82 0.99 -17.09 -3.82
CA THR A 82 -0.27 -16.54 -4.32
C THR A 82 -0.03 -15.27 -5.13
N GLU A 83 -1.00 -14.90 -5.97
CA GLU A 83 -0.91 -13.70 -6.79
C GLU A 83 -0.76 -12.41 -5.96
N ALA A 84 -1.35 -12.36 -4.76
CA ALA A 84 -1.15 -11.26 -3.81
C ALA A 84 0.30 -11.20 -3.30
N VAL A 85 0.92 -12.35 -2.99
CA VAL A 85 2.34 -12.41 -2.58
C VAL A 85 3.25 -11.98 -3.73
N LYS A 86 3.01 -12.46 -4.96
CA LYS A 86 3.79 -12.07 -6.15
C LYS A 86 3.64 -10.58 -6.48
N ASN A 87 2.44 -10.01 -6.37
CA ASN A 87 2.23 -8.58 -6.61
C ASN A 87 2.99 -7.74 -5.57
N ALA A 88 2.87 -8.06 -4.28
CA ALA A 88 3.57 -7.33 -3.22
C ALA A 88 5.10 -7.49 -3.32
N ALA A 89 5.59 -8.66 -3.74
CA ALA A 89 7.00 -8.89 -4.02
C ALA A 89 7.49 -8.10 -5.26
N ALA A 90 6.73 -8.07 -6.35
CA ALA A 90 7.07 -7.30 -7.55
C ALA A 90 7.15 -5.79 -7.27
N GLN A 91 6.22 -5.25 -6.46
CA GLN A 91 6.23 -3.83 -6.05
C GLN A 91 7.48 -3.50 -5.22
N ARG A 92 7.81 -4.30 -4.20
CA ARG A 92 9.04 -4.11 -3.39
C ARG A 92 10.31 -4.29 -4.21
N GLN A 93 10.38 -5.32 -5.05
CA GLN A 93 11.50 -5.58 -5.96
C GLN A 93 11.72 -4.40 -6.93
N GLN A 94 10.64 -3.83 -7.48
CA GLN A 94 10.71 -2.62 -8.30
C GLN A 94 11.26 -1.43 -7.51
N ALA A 95 10.75 -1.18 -6.29
CA ALA A 95 11.21 -0.09 -5.43
C ALA A 95 12.69 -0.26 -5.05
N ALA A 96 13.11 -1.47 -4.67
CA ALA A 96 14.50 -1.82 -4.35
C ALA A 96 15.44 -1.51 -5.54
N TYR A 97 15.11 -1.99 -6.75
CA TYR A 97 15.92 -1.70 -7.94
C TYR A 97 15.97 -0.20 -8.26
N ARG A 98 14.90 0.57 -8.01
CA ARG A 98 14.90 2.03 -8.20
C ARG A 98 15.71 2.78 -7.14
N ALA A 99 15.80 2.27 -5.91
CA ALA A 99 16.67 2.81 -4.87
C ALA A 99 18.14 2.50 -5.17
N ILE A 100 18.50 1.23 -5.33
CA ILE A 100 19.87 0.74 -5.58
C ILE A 100 20.47 1.37 -6.84
N ALA A 101 19.67 1.59 -7.89
CA ALA A 101 20.13 2.27 -9.09
C ALA A 101 20.59 3.72 -8.85
N ARG A 102 19.98 4.43 -7.90
CA ARG A 102 20.32 5.83 -7.54
C ARG A 102 21.49 5.96 -6.58
N HIS A 103 21.84 4.87 -5.88
CA HIS A 103 22.93 4.84 -4.90
C HIS A 103 24.06 3.88 -5.32
N PRO A 104 24.90 4.22 -6.32
CA PRO A 104 26.08 3.42 -6.68
C PRO A 104 27.04 3.17 -5.51
N GLU A 105 27.05 4.05 -4.50
CA GLU A 105 27.81 3.88 -3.26
C GLU A 105 27.33 2.69 -2.41
N TRP A 106 26.14 2.14 -2.68
CA TRP A 106 25.63 0.92 -2.05
C TRP A 106 26.11 -0.37 -2.74
N ASP A 107 26.66 -0.33 -3.96
CA ASP A 107 27.07 -1.53 -4.70
C ASP A 107 28.03 -2.46 -3.91
N PRO A 108 29.04 -1.96 -3.16
CA PRO A 108 29.91 -2.80 -2.34
C PRO A 108 29.20 -3.50 -1.17
N THR A 109 28.03 -3.01 -0.77
CA THR A 109 27.24 -3.51 0.37
C THR A 109 26.11 -4.44 -0.10
N VAL A 110 25.38 -4.03 -1.14
CA VAL A 110 24.21 -4.75 -1.67
C VAL A 110 24.63 -5.94 -2.50
N ARG A 111 25.49 -5.73 -3.51
CA ARG A 111 25.80 -6.76 -4.52
C ARG A 111 26.38 -8.06 -3.95
N PRO A 112 27.24 -8.06 -2.89
CA PRO A 112 27.73 -9.30 -2.28
C PRO A 112 26.68 -10.11 -1.50
N ARG A 113 25.51 -9.53 -1.19
CA ARG A 113 24.41 -10.19 -0.46
C ARG A 113 23.38 -10.82 -1.39
N ILE A 114 23.29 -10.34 -2.64
CA ILE A 114 22.44 -10.92 -3.68
C ILE A 114 22.84 -12.38 -3.90
N ALA A 115 21.87 -13.28 -3.75
CA ALA A 115 22.12 -14.70 -3.87
C ALA A 115 22.63 -15.06 -5.29
N PRO A 116 23.61 -15.99 -5.43
CA PRO A 116 24.29 -16.23 -6.71
C PRO A 116 23.36 -16.57 -7.88
N GLU A 117 22.21 -17.21 -7.60
CA GLU A 117 21.17 -17.52 -8.58
C GLU A 117 20.52 -16.28 -9.22
N PHE A 118 20.47 -15.14 -8.52
CA PHE A 118 19.84 -13.91 -9.00
C PHE A 118 20.85 -12.84 -9.45
N LEU A 119 22.15 -13.04 -9.23
CA LEU A 119 23.17 -11.99 -9.42
C LEU A 119 23.16 -11.37 -10.84
N LYS A 120 22.90 -12.16 -11.88
CA LYS A 120 22.75 -11.65 -13.26
C LYS A 120 21.48 -10.82 -13.47
N ILE A 121 20.37 -11.25 -12.87
CA ILE A 121 19.08 -10.57 -12.95
C ILE A 121 19.18 -9.23 -12.21
N TYR A 122 19.86 -9.22 -11.06
CA TYR A 122 20.22 -8.00 -10.33
C TYR A 122 21.09 -7.06 -11.18
N ASP A 123 22.21 -7.55 -11.72
CA ASP A 123 23.15 -6.74 -12.50
C ASP A 123 22.44 -6.07 -13.70
N HIS A 124 21.64 -6.82 -14.46
CA HIS A 124 20.85 -6.28 -15.56
C HIS A 124 19.82 -5.24 -15.10
N ASN A 125 19.03 -5.51 -14.06
CA ASN A 125 18.00 -4.57 -13.57
C ASN A 125 18.61 -3.26 -13.05
N VAL A 126 19.70 -3.33 -12.27
CA VAL A 126 20.40 -2.15 -11.75
C VAL A 126 21.04 -1.34 -12.88
N HIS A 127 21.67 -2.01 -13.85
CA HIS A 127 22.27 -1.35 -15.02
C HIS A 127 21.20 -0.66 -15.88
N ALA A 128 20.12 -1.35 -16.24
CA ALA A 128 19.01 -0.80 -17.02
C ALA A 128 18.36 0.43 -16.35
N ARG A 129 18.20 0.38 -15.02
CA ARG A 129 17.67 1.52 -14.24
C ARG A 129 18.64 2.71 -14.20
N ARG A 130 19.96 2.48 -14.13
CA ARG A 130 20.98 3.53 -14.22
C ARG A 130 20.99 4.20 -15.60
N GLU A 131 20.93 3.40 -16.67
CA GLU A 131 20.93 3.89 -18.05
C GLU A 131 19.70 4.76 -18.38
N LEU A 132 18.50 4.32 -17.99
CA LEU A 132 17.29 5.13 -18.09
C LEU A 132 17.31 6.34 -17.14
N GLY A 133 17.97 6.23 -15.99
CA GLY A 133 18.19 7.33 -15.05
C GLY A 133 18.95 8.50 -15.70
N VAL A 134 20.00 8.21 -16.47
CA VAL A 134 20.80 9.23 -17.20
C VAL A 134 19.99 9.93 -18.31
N MET A 135 18.99 9.25 -18.88
CA MET A 135 18.06 9.86 -19.85
C MET A 135 16.97 10.70 -19.19
N SER A 136 16.68 10.46 -17.92
CA SER A 136 15.57 11.07 -17.18
C SER A 136 15.99 12.39 -16.53
N ARG A 137 15.03 13.30 -16.32
CA ARG A 137 15.21 14.48 -15.47
C ARG A 137 14.04 14.58 -14.49
N PRO A 138 14.28 14.97 -13.23
CA PRO A 138 13.20 15.24 -12.29
C PRO A 138 12.41 16.50 -12.70
N HIS A 139 11.09 16.42 -12.54
CA HIS A 139 10.16 17.53 -12.79
C HIS A 139 9.42 17.94 -11.50
N ASP A 140 9.07 19.21 -11.35
CA ASP A 140 8.24 19.70 -10.24
C ASP A 140 6.75 19.36 -10.39
N THR A 141 6.35 18.84 -11.56
CA THR A 141 4.99 18.46 -11.90
C THR A 141 4.89 16.98 -12.31
N LEU A 142 3.71 16.41 -12.08
CA LEU A 142 3.29 15.14 -12.66
C LEU A 142 2.65 15.36 -14.03
N PRO A 143 2.70 14.36 -14.94
CA PRO A 143 2.21 14.53 -16.30
C PRO A 143 0.67 14.42 -16.41
N ALA A 144 0.13 15.04 -17.46
CA ALA A 144 -1.26 14.88 -17.89
C ALA A 144 -1.49 13.51 -18.55
N TRP A 145 -1.42 12.45 -17.74
CA TRP A 145 -1.58 11.06 -18.15
C TRP A 145 -2.79 10.43 -17.46
N ARG A 146 -3.31 9.35 -18.06
CA ARG A 146 -4.15 8.37 -17.37
C ARG A 146 -3.38 7.08 -17.20
N ILE A 147 -3.35 6.51 -16.00
CA ILE A 147 -2.81 5.18 -15.76
C ILE A 147 -3.96 4.17 -15.77
N VAL A 148 -3.90 3.23 -16.70
CA VAL A 148 -4.90 2.17 -16.92
C VAL A 148 -4.32 0.80 -16.56
N PRO A 149 -5.14 -0.25 -16.36
CA PRO A 149 -4.64 -1.62 -16.33
C PRO A 149 -3.86 -1.94 -17.62
N PRO A 150 -2.77 -2.73 -17.53
CA PRO A 150 -2.07 -3.21 -18.73
C PRO A 150 -2.96 -4.16 -19.54
N THR A 151 -2.61 -4.36 -20.81
CA THR A 151 -3.15 -5.50 -21.59
C THR A 151 -2.74 -6.82 -20.91
N PRO A 152 -3.61 -7.85 -20.86
CA PRO A 152 -3.30 -9.14 -20.24
C PRO A 152 -2.04 -9.83 -20.80
N VAL A 153 -1.37 -10.62 -19.94
CA VAL A 153 -0.15 -11.39 -20.27
C VAL A 153 -0.30 -12.22 -21.53
N ASP A 154 -1.37 -13.01 -21.64
CA ASP A 154 -1.59 -13.93 -22.78
C ASP A 154 -1.87 -13.20 -24.10
N GLU A 155 -2.58 -12.06 -24.04
CA GLU A 155 -2.81 -11.20 -25.21
C GLU A 155 -1.50 -10.56 -25.68
N LEU A 156 -0.72 -9.96 -24.76
CA LEU A 156 0.58 -9.37 -25.08
C LEU A 156 1.52 -10.41 -25.68
N MET A 157 1.61 -11.60 -25.09
CA MET A 157 2.42 -12.69 -25.62
C MET A 157 1.94 -13.13 -27.01
N THR A 158 0.63 -13.20 -27.25
CA THR A 158 0.08 -13.47 -28.60
C THR A 158 0.54 -12.42 -29.61
N TYR A 159 0.50 -11.13 -29.26
CA TYR A 159 0.92 -10.04 -30.16
C TYR A 159 2.44 -10.02 -30.38
N TYR A 160 3.25 -10.24 -29.34
CA TYR A 160 4.71 -10.34 -29.51
C TYR A 160 5.12 -11.54 -30.36
N ARG A 161 4.48 -12.71 -30.20
CA ARG A 161 4.76 -13.89 -31.01
C ARG A 161 4.31 -13.72 -32.46
N GLN A 162 3.21 -13.00 -32.72
CA GLN A 162 2.83 -12.63 -34.08
C GLN A 162 3.90 -11.73 -34.73
N ALA A 163 4.33 -10.67 -34.04
CA ALA A 163 5.35 -9.75 -34.55
C ALA A 163 6.74 -10.41 -34.71
N GLU A 164 7.10 -11.32 -33.81
CA GLU A 164 8.30 -12.15 -33.91
C GLU A 164 8.27 -13.04 -35.17
N SER A 165 7.13 -13.72 -35.41
CA SER A 165 6.96 -14.59 -36.57
C SER A 165 6.88 -13.86 -37.91
N GLU A 166 6.34 -12.63 -37.95
CA GLU A 166 6.23 -11.85 -39.19
C GLU A 166 7.49 -11.04 -39.52
N PHE A 167 8.26 -10.60 -38.51
CA PHE A 167 9.33 -9.60 -38.70
C PHE A 167 10.72 -10.01 -38.18
N GLY A 168 10.85 -11.16 -37.51
CA GLY A 168 12.13 -11.70 -37.02
C GLY A 168 12.73 -10.94 -35.84
N VAL A 169 11.92 -10.13 -35.14
CA VAL A 169 12.31 -9.39 -33.93
C VAL A 169 11.88 -10.20 -32.71
N PRO A 170 12.79 -10.69 -31.86
CA PRO A 170 12.43 -11.60 -30.78
C PRO A 170 11.46 -10.97 -29.78
N TRP A 171 10.50 -11.78 -29.30
CA TRP A 171 9.37 -11.33 -28.47
C TRP A 171 9.80 -10.50 -27.25
N HIS A 172 10.91 -10.88 -26.62
CA HIS A 172 11.44 -10.26 -25.40
C HIS A 172 12.06 -8.88 -25.64
N TYR A 173 12.49 -8.55 -26.87
CA TYR A 173 12.87 -7.19 -27.24
C TYR A 173 11.65 -6.29 -27.45
N LEU A 174 10.58 -6.82 -28.06
CA LEU A 174 9.31 -6.09 -28.18
C LEU A 174 8.66 -5.85 -26.81
N ALA A 175 8.74 -6.83 -25.91
CA ALA A 175 8.32 -6.70 -24.53
C ALA A 175 9.17 -5.68 -23.74
N ALA A 176 10.50 -5.69 -23.88
CA ALA A 176 11.38 -4.69 -23.28
C ALA A 176 11.05 -3.26 -23.74
N ILE A 177 10.71 -3.07 -25.01
CA ILE A 177 10.28 -1.76 -25.52
C ILE A 177 8.93 -1.36 -24.89
N ASN A 178 7.91 -2.22 -24.90
CA ASN A 178 6.61 -1.92 -24.29
C ASN A 178 6.69 -1.62 -22.78
N LEU A 179 7.62 -2.29 -22.06
CA LEU A 179 7.95 -2.01 -20.67
C LEU A 179 8.52 -0.59 -20.49
N VAL A 180 9.50 -0.21 -21.30
CA VAL A 180 10.20 1.09 -21.18
C VAL A 180 9.34 2.26 -21.66
N GLU A 181 8.55 2.08 -22.72
CA GLU A 181 7.74 3.15 -23.31
C GLU A 181 6.47 3.46 -22.51
N THR A 182 5.74 2.45 -22.00
CA THR A 182 4.45 2.67 -21.29
C THR A 182 4.15 1.71 -20.12
N ALA A 183 5.12 0.91 -19.67
CA ALA A 183 4.91 -0.16 -18.68
C ALA A 183 3.78 -1.15 -19.07
N PHE A 184 3.83 -1.61 -20.33
CA PHE A 184 2.86 -2.51 -20.97
C PHE A 184 1.47 -1.90 -21.22
N GLY A 185 1.44 -0.68 -21.76
CA GLY A 185 0.22 0.05 -22.10
C GLY A 185 -0.45 0.77 -20.93
N ARG A 186 0.10 0.68 -19.71
CA ARG A 186 -0.44 1.37 -18.52
C ARG A 186 -0.48 2.88 -18.69
N VAL A 187 0.55 3.47 -19.30
CA VAL A 187 0.62 4.91 -19.55
C VAL A 187 -0.23 5.28 -20.77
N ALA A 188 -1.52 5.52 -20.54
CA ALA A 188 -2.44 6.06 -21.54
C ALA A 188 -2.27 7.60 -21.61
N GLY A 189 -1.17 8.02 -22.23
CA GLY A 189 -0.79 9.43 -22.40
C GLY A 189 -0.03 9.70 -23.70
N VAL A 190 0.17 10.99 -23.98
CA VAL A 190 1.04 11.49 -25.05
C VAL A 190 2.35 11.95 -24.42
N SER A 191 3.50 11.63 -25.03
CA SER A 191 4.79 12.12 -24.54
C SER A 191 4.99 13.62 -24.82
N THR A 192 5.96 14.23 -24.15
CA THR A 192 6.37 15.63 -24.43
C THR A 192 6.88 15.84 -25.86
N ALA A 193 7.29 14.78 -26.56
CA ALA A 193 7.67 14.81 -27.97
C ALA A 193 6.47 14.66 -28.93
N GLY A 194 5.28 14.34 -28.43
CA GLY A 194 4.08 14.06 -29.23
C GLY A 194 3.91 12.58 -29.62
N ALA A 195 4.65 11.66 -28.99
CA ALA A 195 4.53 10.22 -29.23
C ALA A 195 3.32 9.62 -28.51
N GLN A 196 2.78 8.52 -29.04
CA GLN A 196 1.46 8.00 -28.68
C GLN A 196 1.39 6.46 -28.69
N GLY A 197 0.43 5.91 -27.94
CA GLY A 197 0.14 4.48 -27.91
C GLY A 197 1.10 3.67 -27.01
N PRO A 198 0.84 2.36 -26.81
CA PRO A 198 1.64 1.52 -25.92
C PRO A 198 3.13 1.42 -26.28
N MET A 199 3.47 1.57 -27.56
CA MET A 199 4.84 1.53 -28.06
C MET A 199 5.43 2.94 -28.32
N GLN A 200 4.76 4.01 -27.87
CA GLN A 200 5.13 5.44 -28.02
C GLN A 200 5.67 5.80 -29.41
N PHE A 201 4.84 5.62 -30.44
CA PHE A 201 5.19 6.06 -31.78
C PHE A 201 4.90 7.54 -32.00
N MET A 202 5.81 8.22 -32.71
CA MET A 202 5.46 9.46 -33.41
C MET A 202 4.41 9.17 -34.49
N PRO A 203 3.31 9.95 -34.62
CA PRO A 203 2.24 9.64 -35.56
C PRO A 203 2.67 9.51 -37.03
N SER A 204 3.69 10.27 -37.47
CA SER A 204 4.27 10.15 -38.81
C SER A 204 5.03 8.84 -39.02
N THR A 205 5.70 8.32 -37.97
CA THR A 205 6.33 7.00 -37.99
C THR A 205 5.27 5.90 -38.00
N PHE A 206 4.22 6.03 -37.18
CA PHE A 206 3.12 5.06 -37.20
C PHE A 206 2.38 5.06 -38.54
N ALA A 207 2.19 6.21 -39.20
CA ALA A 207 1.62 6.26 -40.54
C ALA A 207 2.42 5.45 -41.59
N ALA A 208 3.74 5.31 -41.40
CA ALA A 208 4.60 4.53 -42.29
C ALA A 208 4.66 3.03 -41.93
N TYR A 209 4.58 2.65 -40.65
CA TYR A 209 4.80 1.27 -40.18
C TYR A 209 3.57 0.59 -39.54
N GLY A 210 2.50 1.33 -39.25
CA GLY A 210 1.25 0.83 -38.67
C GLY A 210 0.35 0.07 -39.64
N ALA A 211 0.62 0.13 -40.95
CA ALA A 211 -0.11 -0.58 -42.01
C ALA A 211 -1.64 -0.33 -42.01
N GLY A 212 -2.08 0.85 -41.54
CA GLY A 212 -3.50 1.22 -41.46
C GLY A 212 -4.24 0.76 -40.20
N GLY A 213 -3.56 0.15 -39.23
CA GLY A 213 -4.11 -0.13 -37.90
C GLY A 213 -4.25 1.11 -37.01
N ASP A 214 -4.58 0.92 -35.74
CA ASP A 214 -4.70 2.01 -34.75
C ASP A 214 -3.42 2.17 -33.91
N ILE A 215 -2.99 3.41 -33.69
CA ILE A 215 -1.82 3.74 -32.85
C ILE A 215 -2.10 3.45 -31.37
N HIS A 216 -3.36 3.49 -30.92
CA HIS A 216 -3.74 3.17 -29.55
C HIS A 216 -4.00 1.68 -29.31
N SER A 217 -4.19 0.88 -30.37
CA SER A 217 -4.28 -0.58 -30.33
C SER A 217 -2.94 -1.19 -29.87
N PRO A 218 -2.90 -1.95 -28.75
CA PRO A 218 -1.68 -2.60 -28.29
C PRO A 218 -1.11 -3.54 -29.34
N ARG A 219 -1.98 -4.32 -29.98
CA ARG A 219 -1.62 -5.23 -31.07
C ARG A 219 -0.96 -4.48 -32.22
N ASP A 220 -1.63 -3.47 -32.78
CA ASP A 220 -1.16 -2.85 -34.01
C ASP A 220 0.08 -1.98 -33.78
N SER A 221 0.23 -1.40 -32.58
CA SER A 221 1.49 -0.80 -32.12
C SER A 221 2.64 -1.81 -32.01
N ILE A 222 2.41 -2.99 -31.44
CA ILE A 222 3.44 -4.06 -31.36
C ILE A 222 3.83 -4.55 -32.76
N MET A 223 2.85 -4.73 -33.66
CA MET A 223 3.11 -5.08 -35.06
C MET A 223 3.85 -3.96 -35.82
N ALA A 224 3.58 -2.69 -35.53
CA ALA A 224 4.33 -1.55 -36.07
C ALA A 224 5.77 -1.50 -35.57
N ALA A 225 6.02 -1.83 -34.29
CA ALA A 225 7.37 -1.93 -33.72
C ALA A 225 8.18 -3.04 -34.38
N GLY A 226 7.59 -4.23 -34.57
CA GLY A 226 8.23 -5.32 -35.31
C GLY A 226 8.62 -4.91 -36.74
N ARG A 227 7.69 -4.29 -37.49
CA ARG A 227 7.96 -3.75 -38.84
C ARG A 227 9.05 -2.68 -38.84
N TYR A 228 9.00 -1.72 -37.91
CA TYR A 228 9.99 -0.64 -37.81
C TYR A 228 11.40 -1.19 -37.58
N LEU A 229 11.56 -2.07 -36.58
CA LEU A 229 12.85 -2.63 -36.20
C LEU A 229 13.43 -3.52 -37.32
N SER A 230 12.59 -4.35 -37.93
CA SER A 230 12.96 -5.16 -39.10
C SER A 230 13.42 -4.30 -40.28
N ALA A 231 12.69 -3.23 -40.61
CA ALA A 231 13.05 -2.30 -41.68
C ALA A 231 14.35 -1.51 -41.39
N ASN A 232 14.66 -1.23 -40.12
CA ASN A 232 15.96 -0.65 -39.73
C ASN A 232 17.07 -1.72 -39.60
N GLY A 233 16.78 -3.00 -39.89
CA GLY A 233 17.79 -4.05 -40.05
C GLY A 233 18.16 -4.82 -38.78
N PHE A 234 17.26 -4.91 -37.79
CA PHE A 234 17.48 -5.53 -36.47
C PHE A 234 18.20 -6.91 -36.48
N ALA A 235 17.95 -7.74 -37.50
CA ALA A 235 18.59 -9.06 -37.64
C ALA A 235 20.07 -8.99 -38.09
N ARG A 236 20.51 -7.87 -38.67
CA ARG A 236 21.89 -7.60 -39.11
C ARG A 236 22.64 -6.68 -38.14
N ASP A 237 21.95 -5.69 -37.61
CA ASP A 237 22.48 -4.67 -36.70
C ASP A 237 21.38 -4.28 -35.70
N ARG A 238 21.44 -4.90 -34.52
CA ARG A 238 20.39 -4.79 -33.50
C ARG A 238 20.45 -3.43 -32.80
N ASP A 239 21.65 -3.05 -32.40
CA ASP A 239 21.96 -1.82 -31.68
C ASP A 239 21.59 -0.61 -32.54
N TYR A 240 21.89 -0.63 -33.85
CA TYR A 240 21.40 0.38 -34.78
C TYR A 240 19.86 0.41 -34.84
N ALA A 241 19.18 -0.72 -35.01
CA ALA A 241 17.72 -0.73 -35.09
C ALA A 241 17.04 -0.19 -33.81
N LEU A 242 17.58 -0.52 -32.63
CA LEU A 242 17.13 0.03 -31.35
C LEU A 242 17.44 1.52 -31.21
N TYR A 243 18.63 1.96 -31.64
CA TYR A 243 19.00 3.39 -31.66
C TYR A 243 18.11 4.19 -32.63
N ARG A 244 17.67 3.60 -33.75
CA ARG A 244 16.72 4.24 -34.66
C ARG A 244 15.34 4.39 -34.03
N TYR A 245 14.93 3.42 -33.22
CA TYR A 245 13.68 3.48 -32.44
C TYR A 245 13.72 4.65 -31.44
N ASN A 246 14.76 4.74 -30.63
CA ASN A 246 15.00 5.81 -29.68
C ASN A 246 16.50 6.18 -29.69
N ASN A 247 16.83 7.43 -30.03
CA ASN A 247 18.17 7.87 -30.47
C ASN A 247 19.14 8.07 -29.29
N SER A 248 19.27 7.04 -28.45
CA SER A 248 20.05 7.00 -27.22
C SER A 248 20.71 5.63 -27.05
N ASN A 249 22.04 5.61 -26.92
CA ASN A 249 22.77 4.36 -26.64
C ASN A 249 22.43 3.80 -25.24
N ASN A 250 21.96 4.65 -24.33
CA ASN A 250 21.53 4.25 -22.98
C ASN A 250 20.21 3.47 -23.05
N TYR A 251 19.28 3.90 -23.91
CA TYR A 251 18.05 3.16 -24.21
C TYR A 251 18.38 1.80 -24.79
N VAL A 252 19.28 1.74 -25.79
CA VAL A 252 19.73 0.47 -26.39
C VAL A 252 20.23 -0.50 -25.31
N ARG A 253 21.11 -0.05 -24.40
CA ARG A 253 21.62 -0.89 -23.29
C ARG A 253 20.51 -1.35 -22.35
N ALA A 254 19.66 -0.44 -21.86
CA ALA A 254 18.53 -0.80 -20.99
C ALA A 254 17.56 -1.79 -21.63
N ILE A 255 17.30 -1.68 -22.94
CA ILE A 255 16.49 -2.64 -23.69
C ILE A 255 17.18 -4.01 -23.76
N HIS A 256 18.49 -4.09 -24.00
CA HIS A 256 19.21 -5.36 -23.94
C HIS A 256 19.12 -6.02 -22.56
N ASP A 257 19.25 -5.25 -21.48
CA ASP A 257 19.20 -5.77 -20.11
C ASP A 257 17.82 -6.36 -19.75
N TYR A 258 16.73 -5.60 -19.97
CA TYR A 258 15.37 -6.12 -19.74
C TYR A 258 15.04 -7.30 -20.65
N ALA A 259 15.47 -7.24 -21.93
CA ALA A 259 15.29 -8.34 -22.87
C ALA A 259 16.14 -9.58 -22.51
N ALA A 260 17.28 -9.42 -21.83
CA ALA A 260 18.10 -10.52 -21.34
C ALA A 260 17.46 -11.23 -20.15
N VAL A 261 16.89 -10.49 -19.19
CA VAL A 261 16.14 -11.08 -18.07
C VAL A 261 14.92 -11.84 -18.59
N MET A 262 14.10 -11.24 -19.46
CA MET A 262 12.91 -11.91 -20.04
C MET A 262 13.25 -13.12 -20.92
N ALA A 263 14.47 -13.20 -21.49
CA ALA A 263 14.92 -14.35 -22.26
C ALA A 263 15.54 -15.48 -21.39
N ALA A 264 16.12 -15.13 -20.24
CA ALA A 264 16.81 -16.07 -19.36
C ALA A 264 15.89 -16.68 -18.28
N ASP A 265 14.82 -15.97 -17.90
CA ASP A 265 13.96 -16.32 -16.77
C ASP A 265 12.47 -16.30 -17.17
N PRO A 266 11.76 -17.44 -17.11
CA PRO A 266 10.31 -17.50 -17.35
C PRO A 266 9.49 -16.56 -16.46
N ALA A 267 9.93 -16.28 -15.23
CA ALA A 267 9.26 -15.34 -14.33
C ALA A 267 9.53 -13.87 -14.67
N GLY A 268 10.52 -13.57 -15.52
CA GLY A 268 10.95 -12.20 -15.83
C GLY A 268 9.84 -11.36 -16.48
N PHE A 269 9.11 -11.91 -17.46
CA PHE A 269 8.01 -11.18 -18.11
C PHE A 269 6.83 -10.94 -17.16
N ASP A 270 6.42 -11.95 -16.39
CA ASP A 270 5.34 -11.85 -15.41
C ASP A 270 5.68 -10.85 -14.27
N THR A 271 6.91 -10.91 -13.76
CA THR A 271 7.44 -9.97 -12.76
C THR A 271 7.38 -8.53 -13.27
N TYR A 272 7.89 -8.28 -14.48
CA TYR A 272 7.81 -6.94 -15.08
C TYR A 272 6.38 -6.54 -15.42
N HIS A 273 5.49 -7.47 -15.76
CA HIS A 273 4.08 -7.17 -16.00
C HIS A 273 3.39 -6.68 -14.72
N ARG A 274 3.79 -7.16 -13.54
CA ARG A 274 3.31 -6.70 -12.22
C ARG A 274 3.84 -5.33 -11.78
N TRP A 275 4.92 -4.83 -12.37
CA TRP A 275 5.50 -3.52 -12.02
C TRP A 275 4.53 -2.34 -12.29
N GLU A 276 4.58 -1.34 -11.42
CA GLU A 276 3.73 -0.14 -11.48
C GLU A 276 4.41 1.05 -12.18
N VAL A 277 3.66 2.13 -12.42
CA VAL A 277 4.16 3.36 -13.05
C VAL A 277 4.72 4.31 -12.00
N TYR A 278 6.04 4.52 -12.02
CA TYR A 278 6.72 5.50 -11.18
C TYR A 278 7.30 6.64 -12.02
N TYR A 279 6.87 7.87 -11.74
CA TYR A 279 7.34 9.08 -12.38
C TYR A 279 8.40 9.79 -11.53
N LEU A 280 9.47 10.30 -12.16
CA LEU A 280 10.57 10.96 -11.45
C LEU A 280 10.30 12.45 -11.28
N THR A 281 10.22 12.89 -10.03
CA THR A 281 9.98 14.30 -9.65
C THR A 281 11.14 14.88 -8.86
N THR A 282 11.14 16.19 -8.65
CA THR A 282 12.07 16.87 -7.72
C THR A 282 11.83 16.49 -6.25
N ALA A 283 10.67 15.94 -5.91
CA ALA A 283 10.35 15.33 -4.62
C ALA A 283 10.75 13.84 -4.53
N GLY A 284 11.40 13.28 -5.57
CA GLY A 284 11.76 11.86 -5.66
C GLY A 284 10.85 11.07 -6.59
N ASP A 285 10.78 9.75 -6.40
CA ASP A 285 9.86 8.89 -7.15
C ASP A 285 8.43 9.04 -6.64
N VAL A 286 7.50 9.34 -7.55
CA VAL A 286 6.07 9.35 -7.28
C VAL A 286 5.42 8.18 -8.00
N LEU A 287 4.75 7.33 -7.24
CA LEU A 287 3.90 6.27 -7.78
C LEU A 287 2.64 6.89 -8.41
N LEU A 288 2.31 6.47 -9.63
CA LEU A 288 1.05 6.77 -10.29
C LEU A 288 0.25 5.47 -10.38
N PRO A 289 -0.68 5.20 -9.44
CA PRO A 289 -1.46 3.96 -9.42
C PRO A 289 -2.47 3.93 -10.58
N VAL A 290 -2.95 2.73 -10.90
CA VAL A 290 -4.07 2.56 -11.84
C VAL A 290 -5.28 3.36 -11.33
N GLY A 291 -5.83 4.22 -12.18
CA GLY A 291 -6.87 5.19 -11.81
C GLY A 291 -6.38 6.63 -11.69
N TYR A 292 -5.06 6.90 -11.58
CA TYR A 292 -4.52 8.24 -11.78
C TYR A 292 -4.95 8.78 -13.16
N ALA A 293 -5.52 9.98 -13.21
CA ALA A 293 -6.07 10.56 -14.43
C ALA A 293 -6.06 12.09 -14.39
N GLU A 294 -5.03 12.71 -14.95
CA GLU A 294 -4.90 14.18 -15.01
C GLU A 294 -5.00 14.71 -16.44
N THR A 295 -5.75 15.80 -16.62
CA THR A 295 -5.93 16.45 -17.93
C THR A 295 -4.93 17.58 -18.19
N THR A 296 -4.25 18.04 -17.15
CA THR A 296 -3.19 19.05 -17.19
C THR A 296 -2.09 18.69 -16.19
N PRO A 297 -0.81 19.04 -16.40
CA PRO A 297 0.24 18.73 -15.44
C PRO A 297 0.01 19.41 -14.08
N ILE A 298 -0.01 18.63 -13.00
CA ILE A 298 -0.24 19.12 -11.63
C ILE A 298 1.08 19.18 -10.84
N PRO A 299 1.26 20.08 -9.85
CA PRO A 299 2.45 20.09 -8.99
C PRO A 299 2.58 18.77 -8.21
N ALA A 300 3.76 18.14 -8.27
CA ALA A 300 4.01 16.86 -7.61
C ALA A 300 3.85 16.96 -6.09
N VAL A 301 4.23 18.09 -5.50
CA VAL A 301 4.03 18.38 -4.07
C VAL A 301 2.55 18.46 -3.66
N ASN A 302 1.66 18.90 -4.55
CA ASN A 302 0.22 18.93 -4.28
C ASN A 302 -0.38 17.52 -4.34
N TYR A 303 0.03 16.72 -5.33
CA TYR A 303 -0.39 15.32 -5.42
C TYR A 303 0.12 14.49 -4.22
N LEU A 304 1.36 14.73 -3.78
CA LEU A 304 1.92 14.09 -2.59
C LEU A 304 1.27 14.57 -1.29
N ALA A 305 0.62 15.73 -1.28
CA ALA A 305 -0.25 16.13 -0.16
C ALA A 305 -1.59 15.37 -0.22
N SER A 306 -2.31 15.42 -1.34
CA SER A 306 -3.63 14.77 -1.46
C SER A 306 -3.60 13.23 -1.43
N THR A 307 -2.45 12.62 -1.75
CA THR A 307 -2.23 11.17 -1.55
C THR A 307 -1.81 10.81 -0.13
N ARG A 308 -1.34 11.77 0.69
CA ARG A 308 -1.22 11.59 2.14
C ARG A 308 -2.57 11.78 2.85
N GLU A 309 -3.41 12.69 2.37
CA GLU A 309 -4.82 12.87 2.78
C GLU A 309 -5.72 11.65 2.41
N SER A 310 -5.17 10.64 1.72
CA SER A 310 -5.84 9.35 1.46
C SER A 310 -5.11 8.13 2.04
N ALA A 311 -4.04 8.35 2.81
CA ALA A 311 -3.77 7.52 3.98
C ALA A 311 -4.73 7.97 5.11
N PRO A 312 -5.08 7.11 6.08
CA PRO A 312 -5.91 7.52 7.22
C PRO A 312 -5.18 8.61 8.01
N ASP A 313 -5.84 9.76 8.21
CA ASP A 313 -5.23 10.93 8.85
C ASP A 313 -4.65 10.56 10.23
N VAL A 314 -3.36 10.84 10.40
CA VAL A 314 -2.67 10.67 11.67
C VAL A 314 -3.00 11.86 12.56
N LEU A 315 -4.14 11.78 13.25
CA LEU A 315 -4.65 12.83 14.12
C LEU A 315 -3.76 12.94 15.38
N ILE A 316 -2.69 13.73 15.26
CA ILE A 316 -1.73 14.05 16.31
C ILE A 316 -1.68 15.56 16.54
N SER A 317 -1.90 15.99 17.78
CA SER A 317 -1.77 17.41 18.15
C SER A 317 -0.29 17.84 18.19
N GLU A 318 -0.03 19.15 18.17
CA GLU A 318 1.35 19.65 18.37
C GLU A 318 1.89 19.21 19.74
N GLN A 319 1.07 19.29 20.79
CA GLN A 319 1.41 18.82 22.13
C GLN A 319 1.75 17.32 22.15
N SER A 320 0.94 16.48 21.51
CA SER A 320 1.21 15.03 21.42
C SER A 320 2.43 14.73 20.56
N SER A 321 2.72 15.53 19.52
CA SER A 321 3.98 15.44 18.76
C SER A 321 5.18 15.76 19.66
N GLN A 322 5.13 16.83 20.45
CA GLN A 322 6.18 17.20 21.41
C GLN A 322 6.37 16.18 22.55
N ILE A 323 5.31 15.45 22.93
CA ILE A 323 5.39 14.34 23.88
C ILE A 323 6.06 13.11 23.22
N LEU A 324 5.65 12.78 21.99
CA LEU A 324 6.20 11.66 21.21
C LEU A 324 7.72 11.76 21.04
N GLU A 325 8.24 12.91 20.59
CA GLU A 325 9.68 13.09 20.38
C GLU A 325 10.49 12.93 21.68
N ARG A 326 9.95 13.37 22.83
CA ARG A 326 10.60 13.15 24.14
C ARG A 326 10.60 11.67 24.53
N MET A 327 9.49 10.97 24.31
CA MET A 327 9.38 9.53 24.60
C MET A 327 10.28 8.68 23.69
N LEU A 328 10.41 9.04 22.41
CA LEU A 328 11.35 8.40 21.47
C LEU A 328 12.81 8.65 21.88
N ALA A 329 13.16 9.86 22.31
CA ALA A 329 14.49 10.17 22.84
C ALA A 329 14.81 9.35 24.11
N ALA A 330 13.88 9.27 25.06
CA ALA A 330 14.01 8.44 26.27
C ALA A 330 14.15 6.94 25.92
N ARG A 331 13.35 6.43 24.98
CA ARG A 331 13.41 5.06 24.48
C ARG A 331 14.75 4.72 23.84
N ASN A 332 15.29 5.63 23.02
CA ASN A 332 16.55 5.40 22.32
C ASN A 332 17.78 5.51 23.25
N GLY A 333 17.64 6.17 24.40
CA GLY A 333 18.62 6.11 25.49
C GLY A 333 18.58 4.81 26.31
N ALA A 334 17.54 3.99 26.20
CA ALA A 334 17.33 2.80 27.04
C ALA A 334 17.78 1.49 26.37
N GLY A 335 18.49 0.64 27.12
CA GLY A 335 18.85 -0.71 26.70
C GLY A 335 17.60 -1.56 26.47
N ALA A 336 17.67 -2.52 25.53
CA ALA A 336 16.51 -3.35 25.17
C ALA A 336 15.75 -3.99 26.35
N PRO A 337 16.41 -4.52 27.41
CA PRO A 337 15.73 -5.05 28.59
C PRO A 337 15.03 -3.97 29.45
N GLU A 338 15.48 -2.72 29.38
CA GLU A 338 15.06 -1.61 30.25
C GLU A 338 13.93 -0.78 29.63
N ARG A 339 13.76 -0.86 28.30
CA ARG A 339 12.77 -0.08 27.52
C ARG A 339 11.36 -0.12 28.11
N ALA A 340 10.91 -1.26 28.61
CA ALA A 340 9.55 -1.39 29.13
C ALA A 340 9.31 -0.52 30.37
N GLU A 341 10.26 -0.46 31.31
CA GLU A 341 10.22 0.50 32.43
C GLU A 341 10.44 1.93 31.93
N ALA A 342 11.50 2.17 31.15
CA ALA A 342 11.89 3.50 30.72
C ALA A 342 10.75 4.23 29.99
N ILE A 343 10.04 3.55 29.09
CA ILE A 343 8.93 4.10 28.31
C ILE A 343 7.66 4.21 29.16
N SER A 344 7.27 3.14 29.87
CA SER A 344 6.02 3.15 30.65
C SER A 344 6.03 4.21 31.75
N ARG A 345 7.21 4.54 32.29
CA ARG A 345 7.43 5.60 33.28
C ARG A 345 7.24 7.01 32.73
N GLU A 346 7.56 7.31 31.47
CA GLU A 346 7.39 8.66 30.89
C GLU A 346 5.91 9.10 30.83
N PHE A 347 4.97 8.18 31.02
CA PHE A 347 3.54 8.46 31.16
C PHE A 347 3.09 8.72 32.61
N LEU A 348 3.90 8.48 33.65
CA LEU A 348 3.46 8.67 35.04
C LEU A 348 3.00 10.11 35.28
N GLY A 349 1.75 10.26 35.74
CA GLY A 349 1.10 11.56 35.90
C GLY A 349 0.40 12.12 34.66
N THR A 350 0.51 11.48 33.47
CA THR A 350 -0.32 11.81 32.30
C THR A 350 -1.80 11.65 32.66
N PRO A 351 -2.66 12.67 32.46
CA PRO A 351 -4.08 12.62 32.77
C PRO A 351 -4.83 11.43 32.18
N TYR A 352 -5.87 10.99 32.87
CA TYR A 352 -6.84 10.04 32.33
C TYR A 352 -7.71 10.72 31.27
N GLY A 353 -8.02 10.01 30.19
CA GLY A 353 -8.97 10.46 29.17
C GLY A 353 -9.58 9.30 28.42
N ALA A 354 -10.88 9.08 28.62
CA ALA A 354 -11.67 8.17 27.80
C ALA A 354 -11.96 8.76 26.41
N ASP A 355 -12.44 7.90 25.50
CA ASP A 355 -12.98 8.28 24.18
C ASP A 355 -12.01 9.14 23.34
N THR A 356 -10.71 8.84 23.44
CA THR A 356 -9.64 9.57 22.73
C THR A 356 -9.50 9.16 21.27
N LEU A 357 -10.03 8.00 20.87
CA LEU A 357 -9.94 7.47 19.50
C LEU A 357 -11.20 7.82 18.68
N VAL A 358 -11.01 8.03 17.37
CA VAL A 358 -12.09 8.40 16.43
C VAL A 358 -12.39 7.22 15.51
N GLY A 359 -13.65 6.76 15.52
CA GLY A 359 -14.19 5.75 14.60
C GLY A 359 -15.34 4.96 15.22
N SER A 360 -16.33 4.60 14.41
CA SER A 360 -17.55 3.89 14.84
C SER A 360 -18.13 3.02 13.70
N ALA A 361 -19.34 2.49 13.88
CA ALA A 361 -20.10 1.85 12.80
C ALA A 361 -20.64 2.84 11.73
N THR A 362 -20.66 4.14 12.04
CA THR A 362 -21.17 5.22 11.19
C THR A 362 -20.11 6.25 10.81
N ASP A 363 -19.03 6.35 11.58
CA ASP A 363 -18.02 7.39 11.49
C ASP A 363 -16.65 6.77 11.11
N PRO A 364 -15.94 7.29 10.09
CA PRO A 364 -14.65 6.75 9.67
C PRO A 364 -13.61 6.68 10.81
N GLU A 365 -12.89 5.56 10.87
CA GLU A 365 -11.78 5.36 11.79
C GLU A 365 -10.56 6.19 11.37
N ASN A 366 -9.91 6.86 12.32
CA ASN A 366 -8.69 7.65 12.10
C ASN A 366 -7.57 7.22 13.05
N LEU A 367 -6.30 7.36 12.62
CA LEU A 367 -5.16 6.95 13.43
C LEU A 367 -4.80 8.04 14.46
N VAL A 368 -5.55 8.10 15.56
CA VAL A 368 -5.33 9.10 16.61
C VAL A 368 -4.09 8.80 17.44
N VAL A 369 -3.24 9.81 17.63
CA VAL A 369 -2.12 9.82 18.57
C VAL A 369 -2.36 10.91 19.62
N GLU A 370 -3.02 10.52 20.70
CA GLU A 370 -3.27 11.36 21.85
C GLU A 370 -2.40 10.91 23.02
N LEU A 371 -1.36 11.70 23.34
CA LEU A 371 -0.40 11.43 24.41
C LEU A 371 -0.53 12.43 25.57
N SER A 372 -1.39 13.46 25.44
CA SER A 372 -1.66 14.44 26.50
C SER A 372 -2.63 13.93 27.57
N ARG A 373 -3.43 12.90 27.24
CA ARG A 373 -4.31 12.14 28.14
C ARG A 373 -4.50 10.73 27.57
N VAL A 374 -4.66 9.71 28.40
CA VAL A 374 -4.82 8.31 27.97
C VAL A 374 -5.85 7.57 28.81
N ASP A 375 -6.52 6.59 28.22
CA ASP A 375 -7.26 5.55 28.95
C ASP A 375 -6.36 4.31 29.18
N CYS A 376 -6.89 3.29 29.84
CA CYS A 376 -6.11 2.09 30.22
C CYS A 376 -5.54 1.32 29.03
N PHE A 377 -6.18 1.37 27.86
CA PHE A 377 -5.86 0.52 26.72
C PHE A 377 -5.07 1.28 25.65
N THR A 378 -5.40 2.55 25.41
CA THR A 378 -4.54 3.47 24.64
C THR A 378 -3.19 3.68 25.32
N TYR A 379 -3.13 3.72 26.66
CA TYR A 379 -1.85 3.67 27.39
C TYR A 379 -1.03 2.43 27.03
N ALA A 380 -1.66 1.25 27.00
CA ALA A 380 -1.01 0.00 26.64
C ALA A 380 -0.50 0.00 25.19
N ASP A 381 -1.35 0.47 24.25
CA ASP A 381 -1.00 0.64 22.83
C ASP A 381 0.27 1.47 22.66
N TYR A 382 0.31 2.68 23.24
CA TYR A 382 1.40 3.62 23.01
C TYR A 382 2.72 3.14 23.61
N VAL A 383 2.70 2.50 24.79
CA VAL A 383 3.91 1.91 25.37
C VAL A 383 4.44 0.77 24.49
N GLU A 384 3.57 -0.09 23.95
CA GLU A 384 3.99 -1.20 23.08
C GLU A 384 4.52 -0.70 21.72
N ALA A 385 3.87 0.30 21.12
CA ALA A 385 4.33 0.95 19.91
C ALA A 385 5.71 1.62 20.10
N LEU A 386 5.90 2.36 21.20
CA LEU A 386 7.18 2.99 21.54
C LEU A 386 8.30 1.96 21.80
N LYS A 387 8.01 0.81 22.42
CA LYS A 387 9.01 -0.26 22.60
C LYS A 387 9.59 -0.70 21.25
N ARG A 388 8.74 -0.82 20.24
CA ARG A 388 9.06 -1.27 18.87
C ARG A 388 9.79 -0.19 18.04
N ALA A 389 9.41 1.08 18.18
CA ALA A 389 9.87 2.17 17.31
C ALA A 389 11.06 3.00 17.81
N GLY A 390 11.98 3.37 16.91
CA GLY A 390 13.09 4.28 17.15
C GLY A 390 12.90 5.71 16.62
N ASN A 391 11.87 5.97 15.82
CA ASN A 391 11.52 7.30 15.32
C ASN A 391 10.00 7.44 15.16
N ARG A 392 9.54 8.64 14.75
CA ARG A 392 8.12 8.97 14.58
C ARG A 392 7.41 8.04 13.60
N ASP A 393 7.99 7.77 12.44
CA ASP A 393 7.33 7.03 11.36
C ASP A 393 7.26 5.53 11.71
N GLU A 394 8.33 4.99 12.29
CA GLU A 394 8.32 3.66 12.92
C GLU A 394 7.27 3.56 14.05
N PHE A 395 7.02 4.63 14.80
CA PHE A 395 6.00 4.64 15.86
C PHE A 395 4.58 4.64 15.28
N ILE A 396 4.32 5.37 14.20
CA ILE A 396 3.03 5.32 13.49
C ILE A 396 2.77 3.93 12.91
N ALA A 397 3.79 3.30 12.30
CA ALA A 397 3.69 1.92 11.81
C ALA A 397 3.47 0.92 12.96
N ALA A 398 4.27 1.00 14.02
CA ALA A 398 4.15 0.11 15.18
C ALA A 398 2.82 0.27 15.92
N LEU A 399 2.31 1.50 16.08
CA LEU A 399 1.00 1.78 16.66
C LEU A 399 -0.12 1.17 15.80
N THR A 400 0.01 1.20 14.48
CA THR A 400 -0.96 0.61 13.56
C THR A 400 -1.01 -0.92 13.74
N GLU A 401 0.14 -1.59 13.76
CA GLU A 401 0.24 -3.04 14.00
C GLU A 401 -0.18 -3.46 15.43
N VAL A 402 0.00 -2.60 16.43
CA VAL A 402 -0.48 -2.82 17.80
C VAL A 402 -2.00 -2.68 17.88
N ARG A 403 -2.56 -1.56 17.40
CA ARG A 403 -3.98 -1.19 17.57
C ARG A 403 -4.93 -1.88 16.59
N TYR A 404 -4.50 -2.24 15.38
CA TYR A 404 -5.36 -2.77 14.32
C TYR A 404 -4.95 -4.16 13.84
N LYS A 405 -5.90 -4.89 13.28
CA LYS A 405 -5.73 -6.21 12.66
C LYS A 405 -5.22 -6.04 11.23
N ASP A 406 -4.20 -6.81 10.87
CA ASP A 406 -3.57 -6.86 9.55
C ASP A 406 -3.03 -5.52 9.03
N GLY A 407 -2.67 -4.60 9.94
CA GLY A 407 -2.18 -3.26 9.63
C GLY A 407 -3.22 -2.28 9.07
N VAL A 408 -4.51 -2.66 9.02
CA VAL A 408 -5.58 -1.86 8.39
C VAL A 408 -6.29 -0.99 9.42
N VAL A 409 -6.11 0.33 9.35
CA VAL A 409 -6.89 1.29 10.15
C VAL A 409 -8.37 1.20 9.74
N GLY A 410 -9.22 0.82 10.68
CA GLY A 410 -10.65 0.62 10.44
C GLY A 410 -11.36 0.15 11.72
N PHE A 411 -12.59 0.59 11.94
CA PHE A 411 -13.32 0.30 13.18
C PHE A 411 -13.52 -1.22 13.38
N THR A 412 -13.80 -1.97 12.33
CA THR A 412 -13.87 -3.45 12.37
C THR A 412 -12.53 -4.13 12.66
N ASN A 413 -11.43 -3.47 12.31
CA ASN A 413 -10.07 -4.00 12.41
C ASN A 413 -9.40 -3.63 13.73
N ARG A 414 -9.88 -2.61 14.46
CA ARG A 414 -9.33 -2.27 15.78
C ARG A 414 -9.42 -3.45 16.75
N LYS A 415 -8.39 -3.62 17.58
CA LYS A 415 -8.32 -4.65 18.62
C LYS A 415 -9.05 -4.18 19.88
N HIS A 416 -10.38 -4.13 19.84
CA HIS A 416 -11.20 -3.57 20.95
C HIS A 416 -11.22 -4.44 22.22
N PHE A 417 -10.80 -5.70 22.14
CA PHE A 417 -10.73 -6.63 23.27
C PHE A 417 -9.26 -6.95 23.57
N PHE A 418 -8.88 -7.02 24.85
CA PHE A 418 -7.47 -7.17 25.25
C PHE A 418 -6.84 -8.46 24.68
N THR A 419 -7.59 -9.55 24.67
CA THR A 419 -7.15 -10.84 24.11
C THR A 419 -7.06 -10.85 22.58
N ASP A 420 -7.54 -9.83 21.85
CA ASP A 420 -7.25 -9.68 20.41
C ASP A 420 -5.74 -9.46 20.16
N TRP A 421 -4.97 -9.01 21.16
CA TRP A 421 -3.50 -8.96 21.09
C TRP A 421 -2.86 -10.36 20.96
N ALA A 422 -3.55 -11.43 21.36
CA ALA A 422 -3.05 -12.81 21.35
C ALA A 422 -3.80 -13.75 20.38
N ALA A 423 -5.02 -13.41 19.98
CA ALA A 423 -5.90 -14.30 19.21
C ALA A 423 -5.74 -14.26 17.67
N GLY A 424 -4.75 -13.51 17.15
CA GLY A 424 -4.56 -13.28 15.71
C GLY A 424 -3.25 -13.85 15.13
N SER A 425 -3.18 -13.94 13.80
CA SER A 425 -1.97 -14.31 13.04
C SER A 425 -0.79 -13.38 13.28
N SER A 426 -1.06 -12.07 13.39
CA SER A 426 -0.09 -11.04 13.80
C SER A 426 -0.25 -10.74 15.29
N ALA A 427 0.12 -11.72 16.14
CA ALA A 427 0.02 -11.58 17.59
C ALA A 427 0.94 -10.47 18.12
N VAL A 428 0.37 -9.55 18.89
CA VAL A 428 1.08 -8.46 19.58
C VAL A 428 1.73 -8.99 20.86
N ALA A 429 1.09 -9.97 21.52
CA ALA A 429 1.56 -10.62 22.74
C ALA A 429 1.07 -12.07 22.82
N ASN A 430 1.78 -12.90 23.58
CA ASN A 430 1.39 -14.27 23.91
C ASN A 430 0.54 -14.27 25.19
N ASP A 431 -0.57 -15.01 25.24
CA ASP A 431 -1.22 -15.35 26.52
C ASP A 431 -0.33 -16.31 27.30
N ILE A 432 0.20 -15.86 28.43
CA ILE A 432 1.03 -16.66 29.33
C ILE A 432 0.29 -17.10 30.58
N THR A 433 -0.99 -16.74 30.73
CA THR A 433 -1.78 -16.91 31.96
C THR A 433 -1.81 -18.37 32.45
N ALA A 434 -2.03 -19.32 31.53
CA ALA A 434 -2.00 -20.76 31.82
C ALA A 434 -0.60 -21.29 32.22
N THR A 435 0.47 -20.57 31.86
CA THR A 435 1.86 -20.97 32.18
C THR A 435 2.33 -20.46 33.55
N LEU A 436 1.66 -19.42 34.08
CA LEU A 436 2.01 -18.78 35.35
C LEU A 436 1.38 -19.46 36.57
N SER A 437 0.27 -20.17 36.42
CA SER A 437 -0.38 -20.90 37.52
C SER A 437 -1.17 -22.12 37.04
N PRO A 438 -1.05 -23.29 37.70
CA PRO A 438 -1.94 -24.43 37.46
C PRO A 438 -3.38 -24.16 37.92
N ASN A 439 -3.61 -23.07 38.67
CA ASN A 439 -4.94 -22.64 39.13
C ASN A 439 -5.59 -21.62 38.17
N ALA A 440 -5.04 -21.46 36.97
CA ALA A 440 -5.66 -20.66 35.91
C ALA A 440 -6.95 -21.33 35.40
N VAL A 441 -8.00 -20.53 35.24
CA VAL A 441 -9.35 -20.94 34.81
C VAL A 441 -9.56 -20.51 33.36
N GLN A 442 -10.17 -21.38 32.55
CA GLN A 442 -10.59 -21.06 31.19
C GLN A 442 -12.11 -20.92 31.11
N VAL A 443 -12.58 -19.84 30.49
CA VAL A 443 -14.00 -19.55 30.29
C VAL A 443 -14.25 -19.25 28.81
N HIS A 444 -15.26 -19.89 28.22
CA HIS A 444 -15.72 -19.53 26.87
C HIS A 444 -16.66 -18.33 26.95
N LYS A 445 -16.37 -17.32 26.12
CA LYS A 445 -17.09 -16.03 26.05
C LYS A 445 -17.47 -15.70 24.61
N ASN A 446 -18.54 -14.91 24.46
CA ASN A 446 -18.99 -14.39 23.18
C ASN A 446 -18.68 -12.90 23.14
N LEU A 447 -17.43 -12.54 22.81
CA LEU A 447 -17.00 -11.14 22.85
C LEU A 447 -17.90 -10.25 21.98
N ASN A 448 -18.15 -9.05 22.48
CA ASN A 448 -19.15 -8.08 22.01
C ASN A 448 -20.62 -8.40 22.36
N GLN A 449 -21.00 -9.58 22.85
CA GLN A 449 -22.39 -9.88 23.24
C GLN A 449 -22.67 -9.53 24.71
N LYS A 450 -23.62 -8.63 24.96
CA LYS A 450 -24.13 -8.35 26.32
C LYS A 450 -25.01 -9.49 26.81
N ASP A 451 -25.04 -9.68 28.12
CA ASP A 451 -25.97 -10.59 28.79
C ASP A 451 -27.46 -10.23 28.56
N SER A 452 -27.77 -9.00 28.11
CA SER A 452 -29.11 -8.58 27.65
C SER A 452 -29.51 -9.14 26.27
N GLY A 453 -28.54 -9.66 25.50
CA GLY A 453 -28.70 -10.09 24.10
C GLY A 453 -28.27 -9.05 23.06
N ASP A 454 -28.10 -7.78 23.45
CA ASP A 454 -27.58 -6.71 22.59
C ASP A 454 -26.05 -6.81 22.41
N VAL A 455 -25.46 -5.91 21.61
CA VAL A 455 -23.99 -5.77 21.51
C VAL A 455 -23.44 -4.59 22.31
N TYR A 456 -22.18 -4.67 22.75
CA TYR A 456 -21.46 -3.53 23.35
C TYR A 456 -21.10 -2.48 22.30
N LEU A 457 -20.56 -2.93 21.16
CA LEU A 457 -20.08 -2.12 20.04
C LEU A 457 -20.87 -2.50 18.78
N PRO A 458 -21.85 -1.68 18.37
CA PRO A 458 -22.55 -1.84 17.09
C PRO A 458 -21.57 -1.90 15.92
N GLY A 459 -21.89 -2.65 14.87
CA GLY A 459 -21.04 -2.80 13.68
C GLY A 459 -19.90 -3.83 13.81
N LEU A 460 -19.56 -4.29 15.03
CA LEU A 460 -18.63 -5.41 15.22
C LEU A 460 -19.37 -6.76 15.28
N PRO A 461 -18.77 -7.85 14.77
CA PRO A 461 -19.30 -9.19 14.97
C PRO A 461 -19.21 -9.62 16.44
N VAL A 462 -20.02 -10.61 16.82
CA VAL A 462 -19.81 -11.37 18.06
C VAL A 462 -18.76 -12.43 17.82
N VAL A 463 -17.74 -12.52 18.67
CA VAL A 463 -16.56 -13.37 18.46
C VAL A 463 -16.37 -14.35 19.62
N PRO A 464 -16.53 -15.66 19.40
CA PRO A 464 -16.19 -16.68 20.40
C PRO A 464 -14.71 -16.60 20.80
N ARG A 465 -14.44 -16.58 22.11
CA ARG A 465 -13.10 -16.50 22.71
C ARG A 465 -13.02 -17.41 23.92
N THR A 466 -11.95 -18.19 24.05
CA THR A 466 -11.58 -18.75 25.35
C THR A 466 -10.71 -17.73 26.06
N VAL A 467 -11.17 -17.24 27.21
CA VAL A 467 -10.41 -16.32 28.08
C VAL A 467 -9.79 -17.14 29.20
N THR A 468 -8.46 -17.07 29.35
CA THR A 468 -7.74 -17.67 30.47
C THR A 468 -7.49 -16.61 31.53
N TYR A 469 -7.80 -16.87 32.79
CA TYR A 469 -7.52 -15.95 33.90
C TYR A 469 -7.04 -16.68 35.16
N ILE A 470 -6.20 -16.03 35.97
CA ILE A 470 -5.88 -16.48 37.33
C ILE A 470 -6.82 -15.77 38.30
N PRO A 471 -7.65 -16.46 39.09
CA PRO A 471 -8.48 -15.83 40.13
C PRO A 471 -7.61 -15.06 41.12
N SER A 472 -8.01 -13.87 41.57
CA SER A 472 -7.13 -13.00 42.38
C SER A 472 -6.69 -13.64 43.70
N VAL A 473 -7.50 -14.53 44.28
CA VAL A 473 -7.16 -15.31 45.49
C VAL A 473 -6.13 -16.44 45.26
N GLN A 474 -5.77 -16.69 43.99
CA GLN A 474 -4.74 -17.63 43.53
C GLN A 474 -3.53 -16.93 42.88
N PHE A 475 -3.52 -15.59 42.87
CA PHE A 475 -2.45 -14.78 42.30
C PHE A 475 -1.43 -14.46 43.41
N ASP A 476 -0.43 -15.30 43.56
CA ASP A 476 0.53 -15.26 44.68
C ASP A 476 1.96 -14.85 44.25
N ASN A 477 2.91 -14.93 45.19
CA ASN A 477 4.32 -14.65 44.90
C ASN A 477 4.96 -15.63 43.90
N GLY A 478 4.41 -16.85 43.76
CA GLY A 478 4.82 -17.80 42.72
C GLY A 478 4.43 -17.29 41.34
N VAL A 479 3.17 -16.84 41.17
CA VAL A 479 2.70 -16.18 39.95
C VAL A 479 3.54 -14.95 39.63
N VAL A 480 3.79 -14.07 40.62
CA VAL A 480 4.63 -12.87 40.44
C VAL A 480 6.06 -13.22 40.02
N SER A 481 6.65 -14.31 40.51
CA SER A 481 8.00 -14.74 40.11
C SER A 481 8.12 -15.17 38.64
N GLY A 482 6.99 -15.46 37.97
CA GLY A 482 6.94 -15.74 36.54
C GLY A 482 6.76 -14.50 35.65
N LEU A 483 6.43 -13.33 36.24
CA LEU A 483 6.23 -12.05 35.54
C LEU A 483 7.56 -11.36 35.20
N ARG A 484 7.49 -10.38 34.29
CA ARG A 484 8.60 -9.52 33.86
C ARG A 484 8.08 -8.11 33.64
N THR A 485 8.88 -7.12 34.01
CA THR A 485 8.56 -5.70 33.76
C THR A 485 8.28 -5.49 32.27
N GLY A 486 7.05 -5.05 31.94
CA GLY A 486 6.56 -4.94 30.56
C GLY A 486 5.63 -6.05 30.07
N ASP A 487 5.27 -7.02 30.92
CA ASP A 487 4.07 -7.83 30.74
C ASP A 487 2.81 -6.98 30.97
N TYR A 488 1.73 -7.29 30.26
CA TYR A 488 0.44 -6.61 30.40
C TYR A 488 -0.51 -7.45 31.24
N ILE A 489 -1.15 -6.83 32.22
CA ILE A 489 -2.15 -7.45 33.10
C ILE A 489 -3.51 -6.80 32.80
N GLY A 490 -4.47 -7.63 32.40
CA GLY A 490 -5.87 -7.23 32.23
C GLY A 490 -6.74 -7.79 33.35
N ALA A 491 -7.57 -6.96 33.96
CA ALA A 491 -8.50 -7.37 35.01
C ALA A 491 -9.68 -8.14 34.41
N TYR A 492 -9.80 -9.43 34.72
CA TYR A 492 -10.85 -10.31 34.18
C TYR A 492 -12.25 -9.75 34.45
N ALA A 493 -13.06 -9.62 33.40
CA ALA A 493 -14.48 -9.26 33.51
C ALA A 493 -15.33 -10.51 33.79
N ASP A 494 -16.41 -10.38 34.55
CA ASP A 494 -17.37 -11.49 34.71
C ASP A 494 -18.37 -11.58 33.54
N ASP A 495 -18.75 -10.45 32.92
CA ASP A 495 -19.73 -10.35 31.81
C ASP A 495 -19.45 -11.32 30.64
N GLY A 496 -20.50 -11.87 30.02
CA GLY A 496 -20.38 -12.92 28.99
C GLY A 496 -19.67 -12.50 27.69
N GLY A 497 -19.59 -11.19 27.40
CA GLY A 497 -18.99 -10.63 26.19
C GLY A 497 -17.87 -9.61 26.37
N LEU A 498 -17.30 -9.52 27.57
CA LEU A 498 -16.05 -8.80 27.83
C LEU A 498 -14.98 -9.80 28.30
N ASP A 499 -13.73 -9.64 27.85
CA ASP A 499 -12.60 -10.42 28.40
C ASP A 499 -12.02 -9.74 29.64
N VAL A 500 -11.81 -8.43 29.59
CA VAL A 500 -11.29 -7.62 30.71
C VAL A 500 -12.04 -6.30 30.87
N THR A 501 -12.01 -5.73 32.08
CA THR A 501 -12.59 -4.41 32.40
C THR A 501 -11.56 -3.27 32.42
N HIS A 502 -10.27 -3.58 32.59
CA HIS A 502 -9.18 -2.61 32.71
C HIS A 502 -7.84 -3.27 32.34
N VAL A 503 -6.86 -2.48 31.90
CA VAL A 503 -5.51 -2.95 31.54
C VAL A 503 -4.44 -2.11 32.23
N GLY A 504 -3.34 -2.75 32.63
CA GLY A 504 -2.12 -2.09 33.08
C GLY A 504 -0.86 -2.89 32.75
N ILE A 505 0.29 -2.34 33.12
CA ILE A 505 1.61 -2.93 32.88
C ILE A 505 2.18 -3.38 34.21
N PHE A 506 2.64 -4.64 34.28
CA PHE A 506 3.44 -5.09 35.41
C PHE A 506 4.79 -4.39 35.39
N VAL A 507 5.15 -3.74 36.49
CA VAL A 507 6.49 -3.19 36.71
C VAL A 507 7.00 -3.60 38.08
N ASP A 508 8.16 -4.26 38.12
CA ASP A 508 8.86 -4.54 39.38
C ASP A 508 9.67 -3.30 39.80
N THR A 509 9.55 -2.90 41.07
CA THR A 509 10.07 -1.62 41.56
C THR A 509 10.77 -1.79 42.92
N PRO A 510 11.61 -0.82 43.36
CA PRO A 510 12.17 -0.82 44.72
C PRO A 510 11.12 -0.84 45.85
N ASN A 511 9.86 -0.51 45.55
CA ASN A 511 8.72 -0.56 46.48
C ASN A 511 7.92 -1.87 46.37
N GLY A 512 8.38 -2.84 45.57
CA GLY A 512 7.68 -4.09 45.25
C GLY A 512 6.95 -4.07 43.90
N PRO A 513 6.19 -5.14 43.58
CA PRO A 513 5.47 -5.28 42.32
C PRO A 513 4.29 -4.30 42.21
N MET A 514 4.26 -3.53 41.13
CA MET A 514 3.21 -2.55 40.83
C MET A 514 2.48 -2.89 39.53
N LEU A 515 1.21 -2.48 39.46
CA LEU A 515 0.47 -2.31 38.21
C LEU A 515 0.52 -0.83 37.82
N ARG A 516 1.33 -0.48 36.82
CA ARG A 516 1.31 0.86 36.22
C ARG A 516 0.12 0.97 35.27
N ASN A 517 -0.82 1.87 35.54
CA ASN A 517 -2.08 1.93 34.82
C ASN A 517 -2.68 3.34 34.77
N ALA A 518 -3.43 3.65 33.70
CA ALA A 518 -4.20 4.89 33.58
C ALA A 518 -5.49 4.78 34.41
N SER A 519 -5.47 5.28 35.64
CA SER A 519 -6.57 5.11 36.59
C SER A 519 -7.65 6.18 36.41
N SER A 520 -8.87 5.70 36.19
CA SER A 520 -10.11 6.48 36.12
C SER A 520 -10.73 6.75 37.50
N LEU A 521 -10.09 6.34 38.59
CA LEU A 521 -10.58 6.62 39.94
C LEU A 521 -10.52 8.14 40.24
N PRO A 522 -11.48 8.71 41.02
CA PRO A 522 -11.48 10.14 41.35
C PRO A 522 -10.28 10.62 42.19
N SER A 523 -9.54 9.72 42.84
CA SER A 523 -8.28 10.02 43.54
C SER A 523 -7.09 10.22 42.59
N ASP A 524 -7.20 9.67 41.38
CA ASP A 524 -6.08 9.43 40.50
C ASP A 524 -6.20 10.30 39.25
N GLN A 525 -7.20 10.03 38.40
CA GLN A 525 -7.43 10.71 37.11
C GLN A 525 -6.16 10.84 36.25
N ARG A 526 -5.26 9.86 36.32
CA ARG A 526 -3.94 9.86 35.67
C ARG A 526 -3.29 8.47 35.67
N VAL A 527 -2.20 8.31 34.92
CA VAL A 527 -1.33 7.13 35.02
C VAL A 527 -0.60 7.12 36.37
N VAL A 528 -0.76 6.01 37.10
CA VAL A 528 -0.22 5.80 38.45
C VAL A 528 0.39 4.40 38.60
N ASP A 529 1.29 4.24 39.57
CA ASP A 529 1.73 2.92 40.05
C ASP A 529 0.85 2.50 41.24
N THR A 530 0.06 1.42 41.06
CA THR A 530 -0.78 0.83 42.11
C THR A 530 -0.12 -0.46 42.62
N PRO A 531 -0.01 -0.70 43.95
CA PRO A 531 0.52 -1.97 44.46
C PRO A 531 -0.27 -3.17 43.94
N LEU A 532 0.42 -4.13 43.31
CA LEU A 532 -0.25 -5.18 42.52
C LEU A 532 -1.23 -6.00 43.36
N PHE A 533 -0.86 -6.39 44.57
CA PHE A 533 -1.72 -7.16 45.47
C PHE A 533 -2.89 -6.34 46.05
N ASP A 534 -2.79 -5.01 46.08
CA ASP A 534 -3.90 -4.15 46.52
C ASP A 534 -4.91 -3.98 45.38
N TYR A 535 -4.43 -3.84 44.15
CA TYR A 535 -5.26 -3.86 42.94
C TYR A 535 -5.96 -5.22 42.73
N LEU A 536 -5.24 -6.34 42.85
CA LEU A 536 -5.83 -7.67 42.66
C LEU A 536 -6.98 -7.96 43.65
N ARG A 537 -7.00 -7.33 44.83
CA ARG A 537 -8.11 -7.45 45.79
C ARG A 537 -9.39 -6.71 45.39
N THR A 538 -9.38 -5.89 44.33
CA THR A 538 -10.58 -5.20 43.81
C THR A 538 -11.19 -5.85 42.57
N VAL A 539 -10.54 -6.85 41.98
CA VAL A 539 -10.96 -7.50 40.72
C VAL A 539 -11.09 -9.03 40.88
N PRO A 540 -11.92 -9.74 40.09
CA PRO A 540 -12.12 -11.19 40.25
C PRO A 540 -10.87 -12.03 39.92
N GLY A 541 -10.05 -11.54 39.00
CA GLY A 541 -8.81 -12.19 38.57
C GLY A 541 -8.08 -11.42 37.47
N ALA A 542 -7.03 -12.03 36.93
CA ALA A 542 -6.12 -11.41 35.98
C ALA A 542 -5.80 -12.30 34.77
N VAL A 543 -5.87 -11.71 33.59
CA VAL A 543 -5.31 -12.21 32.32
C VAL A 543 -3.92 -11.60 32.15
N VAL A 544 -2.91 -12.37 31.74
CA VAL A 544 -1.52 -11.90 31.57
C VAL A 544 -1.00 -12.17 30.17
N LEU A 545 -0.70 -11.10 29.44
CA LEU A 545 -0.14 -11.14 28.09
C LEU A 545 1.34 -10.68 28.10
N ARG A 546 2.23 -11.49 27.53
CA ARG A 546 3.65 -11.17 27.37
C ARG A 546 3.97 -10.82 25.91
N PRO A 547 4.41 -9.60 25.60
CA PRO A 547 4.74 -9.18 24.23
C PRO A 547 5.66 -10.16 23.49
N VAL A 548 5.46 -10.24 22.17
CA VAL A 548 6.44 -10.89 21.28
C VAL A 548 7.74 -10.09 21.25
N GLN A 549 8.87 -10.76 21.00
CA GLN A 549 10.21 -10.14 20.98
C GLN A 549 10.65 -9.76 19.57
#